data_AF-A0A2A8HPC6-F1
#
_entry.id   AF-A0A2A8HPC6-F1
#
_cell.length_a   1.000
_cell.length_b   1.000
_cell.length_c   1.000
_cell.angle_alpha   90.00
_cell.angle_beta   90.00
_cell.angle_gamma   90.00
#
_symmetry.space_group_name_H-M   'P 1'
#
loop_
_entity.id
_entity.type
_entity.pdbx_description
1 polymer ?
#
loop_
_entity_poly.entity_id
_entity_poly.type
_entity_poly.pdbx_seq_one_letter_code
_entity_poly.pdbx_strand_id
1 'polypeptide(L)'
;MARSISLQVRVSPDLAARLRAHCASHGVSLSERIRTLILDSLDGSGTAERDRMVRRTSRQMVFVMIGVDALLAGHPDPDLRGRSHQAYARKCRELGIVSVPGEGDEA
;
A
#
# COMPACT_ATOMS: atom_id res chain seq x y z
N MET A 1 21.72 -29.59 -11.70
CA MET A 1 21.34 -28.16 -11.74
C MET A 1 21.36 -27.70 -13.19
N ALA A 2 20.24 -27.19 -13.70
CA ALA A 2 20.19 -26.68 -15.08
C ALA A 2 21.06 -25.41 -15.21
N ARG A 3 21.87 -25.34 -16.26
CA ARG A 3 22.73 -24.20 -16.54
C ARG A 3 21.87 -22.98 -16.86
N SER A 4 22.18 -21.82 -16.28
CA SER A 4 21.50 -20.57 -16.61
C SER A 4 21.74 -20.19 -18.07
N ILE A 5 20.69 -19.76 -18.77
CA ILE A 5 20.74 -19.25 -20.14
C ILE A 5 20.71 -17.72 -20.09
N SER A 6 21.60 -17.08 -20.84
CA SER A 6 21.64 -15.61 -20.95
C SER A 6 20.56 -15.13 -21.93
N LEU A 7 19.71 -14.21 -21.47
CA LEU A 7 18.73 -13.51 -22.30
C LEU A 7 19.24 -12.09 -22.60
N GLN A 8 19.43 -11.76 -23.87
CA GLN A 8 19.85 -10.42 -24.27
C GLN A 8 18.62 -9.52 -24.46
N VAL A 9 18.47 -8.52 -23.59
CA VAL A 9 17.35 -7.57 -23.64
C VAL A 9 17.90 -6.16 -23.86
N ARG A 10 17.33 -5.44 -24.83
CA ARG A 10 17.63 -4.02 -25.05
C ARG A 10 16.71 -3.18 -24.18
N VAL A 11 17.31 -2.30 -23.39
CA VAL A 11 16.61 -1.36 -22.50
C VAL A 11 17.09 0.05 -22.77
N SER A 12 16.28 1.05 -22.43
CA SER A 12 16.70 2.45 -22.52
C SER A 12 17.88 2.73 -21.55
N PRO A 13 18.77 3.69 -21.88
CA PRO A 13 19.88 4.04 -21.01
C PRO A 13 19.44 4.49 -19.61
N ASP A 14 18.36 5.27 -19.52
CA ASP A 14 17.78 5.74 -18.26
C ASP A 14 17.30 4.56 -17.38
N LEU A 15 16.60 3.59 -17.96
CA LEU A 15 16.16 2.40 -17.23
C LEU A 15 17.35 1.58 -16.72
N ALA A 16 18.38 1.41 -17.56
CA ALA A 16 19.60 0.70 -17.18
C ALA A 16 20.34 1.40 -16.03
N ALA A 17 20.39 2.74 -16.02
CA ALA A 17 20.99 3.52 -14.96
C ALA A 17 20.20 3.38 -13.64
N ARG A 18 18.88 3.52 -13.68
CA ARG A 18 18.00 3.38 -12.51
C ARG A 18 18.09 1.98 -11.89
N LEU A 19 18.08 0.94 -12.72
CA LEU A 19 18.15 -0.44 -12.24
C LEU A 19 19.49 -0.73 -11.57
N ARG A 20 20.60 -0.24 -12.15
CA ARG A 20 21.94 -0.36 -11.53
C ARG A 20 22.03 0.39 -10.22
N ALA A 21 21.53 1.62 -10.14
CA ALA A 21 21.52 2.41 -8.92
C ALA A 21 20.71 1.73 -7.80
N HIS A 22 19.56 1.16 -8.14
CA HIS A 22 18.74 0.39 -7.20
C HIS A 22 19.45 -0.88 -6.70
N CYS A 23 20.09 -1.63 -7.60
CA CYS A 23 20.84 -2.83 -7.23
C CYS A 23 22.04 -2.50 -6.32
N ALA A 24 22.74 -1.41 -6.61
CA ALA A 24 23.86 -0.92 -5.80
C ALA A 24 23.41 -0.51 -4.39
N SER A 25 22.27 0.18 -4.25
CA SER A 25 21.77 0.61 -2.93
C SER A 25 21.22 -0.53 -2.07
N HIS A 26 20.82 -1.64 -2.67
CA HIS A 26 20.25 -2.80 -1.96
C HIS A 26 21.23 -3.99 -1.86
N GLY A 27 22.44 -3.88 -2.42
CA GLY A 27 23.45 -4.94 -2.39
C GLY A 27 23.08 -6.20 -3.18
N VAL A 28 22.21 -6.08 -4.20
CA VAL A 28 21.70 -7.21 -4.98
C VAL A 28 22.31 -7.22 -6.38
N SER A 29 22.59 -8.41 -6.93
CA SER A 29 23.02 -8.54 -8.32
C SER A 29 21.92 -8.11 -9.29
N LEU A 30 22.32 -7.43 -10.37
CA LEU A 30 21.41 -7.04 -11.46
C LEU A 30 20.72 -8.26 -12.10
N SER A 31 21.45 -9.34 -12.33
CA SER A 31 20.91 -10.56 -12.94
C SER A 31 19.90 -11.25 -12.03
N GLU A 32 20.17 -11.28 -10.73
CA GLU A 32 19.25 -11.85 -9.74
C GLU A 32 17.99 -11.00 -9.63
N ARG A 33 18.14 -9.67 -9.58
CA ARG A 33 16.99 -8.76 -9.53
C ARG A 33 16.08 -8.89 -10.75
N ILE A 34 16.66 -8.96 -11.95
CA ILE A 34 15.91 -9.16 -13.20
C ILE A 34 15.20 -10.52 -13.17
N ARG A 35 15.89 -11.57 -12.73
CA ARG A 35 15.31 -12.91 -12.60
C ARG A 35 14.09 -12.91 -11.69
N THR A 36 14.19 -12.32 -10.50
CA THR A 36 13.08 -12.24 -9.54
C THR A 36 11.91 -11.46 -10.13
N LEU A 37 12.15 -10.31 -10.76
CA LEU A 37 11.08 -9.52 -11.38
C LEU A 37 10.35 -10.29 -12.49
N ILE A 38 11.09 -11.06 -13.30
CA ILE A 38 10.49 -11.90 -14.35
C ILE A 38 9.65 -13.00 -13.71
N LEU A 39 10.17 -13.72 -12.71
CA LEU A 39 9.43 -14.76 -11.99
C LEU A 39 8.15 -14.21 -11.35
N ASP A 40 8.25 -13.12 -10.58
CA ASP A 40 7.11 -12.47 -9.93
C ASP A 40 6.03 -12.05 -10.95
N SER A 41 6.45 -11.60 -12.14
CA SER A 41 5.53 -11.21 -13.21
C SER A 41 4.86 -12.40 -13.90
N LEU A 42 5.59 -13.51 -14.09
CA LEU A 42 5.08 -14.73 -14.72
C LEU A 42 4.17 -15.50 -13.78
N ASP A 43 4.50 -15.54 -12.49
CA ASP A 43 3.71 -16.22 -11.47
C ASP A 43 2.43 -15.44 -11.12
N GLY A 44 2.27 -14.21 -11.62
CA GLY A 44 1.14 -13.33 -11.30
C GLY A 44 1.03 -12.96 -9.82
N SER A 45 2.02 -13.34 -9.01
CA SER A 45 2.05 -13.19 -7.55
C SER A 45 2.11 -11.71 -7.18
N GLY A 46 2.95 -10.93 -7.85
CA GLY A 46 3.22 -9.55 -7.45
C GLY A 46 2.02 -8.59 -7.54
N THR A 47 1.04 -8.84 -8.40
CA THR A 47 -0.12 -7.95 -8.61
C THR A 47 -1.39 -8.50 -7.96
N ALA A 48 -1.70 -9.79 -8.14
CA ALA A 48 -2.89 -10.40 -7.56
C ALA A 48 -2.78 -10.54 -6.03
N GLU A 49 -1.60 -10.83 -5.50
CA GLU A 49 -1.38 -10.91 -4.06
C GLU A 49 -1.40 -9.53 -3.40
N ARG A 50 -0.83 -8.51 -4.07
CA ARG A 50 -0.97 -7.12 -3.65
C ARG A 50 -2.44 -6.69 -3.62
N ASP A 51 -3.21 -6.98 -4.66
CA ASP A 51 -4.64 -6.62 -4.71
C ASP A 51 -5.43 -7.34 -3.60
N ARG A 52 -5.17 -8.63 -3.36
CA ARG A 52 -5.78 -9.37 -2.23
C ARG A 52 -5.39 -8.79 -0.88
N MET A 53 -4.12 -8.43 -0.69
CA MET A 53 -3.64 -7.81 0.55
C MET A 53 -4.33 -6.46 0.77
N VAL A 54 -4.37 -5.59 -0.24
CA VAL A 54 -5.05 -4.30 -0.18
C VAL A 54 -6.53 -4.49 0.19
N ARG A 55 -7.25 -5.37 -0.51
CA ARG A 55 -8.66 -5.67 -0.19
C ARG A 55 -8.85 -6.19 1.23
N ARG A 56 -7.96 -7.05 1.72
CA ARG A 56 -8.00 -7.58 3.09
C ARG A 56 -7.81 -6.44 4.11
N THR A 57 -6.81 -5.61 3.90
CA THR A 57 -6.53 -4.45 4.75
C THR A 57 -7.69 -3.47 4.74
N SER A 58 -8.25 -3.14 3.58
CA SER A 58 -9.43 -2.26 3.47
C SER A 58 -10.63 -2.81 4.25
N ARG A 59 -10.94 -4.12 4.13
CA ARG A 59 -12.02 -4.75 4.89
C ARG A 59 -11.79 -4.66 6.40
N GLN A 60 -10.57 -4.87 6.84
CA GLN A 60 -10.22 -4.81 8.26
C GLN A 60 -10.31 -3.37 8.78
N MET A 61 -9.88 -2.37 8.01
CA MET A 61 -10.01 -0.95 8.38
C MET A 61 -11.48 -0.54 8.50
N VAL A 62 -12.33 -0.95 7.56
CA VAL A 62 -13.77 -0.69 7.63
C VAL A 62 -14.38 -1.31 8.89
N PHE A 63 -14.03 -2.56 9.21
CA PHE A 63 -14.50 -3.22 10.43
C PHE A 63 -14.06 -2.47 11.69
N VAL A 64 -12.81 -2.02 11.76
CA VAL A 64 -12.30 -1.23 12.89
C VAL A 64 -13.05 0.09 13.01
N MET A 65 -13.27 0.81 11.91
CA MET A 65 -14.02 2.06 11.90
C MET A 65 -15.43 1.89 12.46
N ILE A 66 -16.17 0.88 11.99
CA ILE A 66 -17.52 0.56 12.48
C ILE A 66 -17.49 0.15 13.95
N GLY A 67 -16.52 -0.69 14.36
CA GLY A 67 -16.37 -1.13 15.73
C GLY A 67 -16.11 0.03 16.70
N VAL A 68 -15.23 0.97 16.32
CA VAL A 68 -14.96 2.19 17.10
C VAL A 68 -16.21 3.05 17.20
N ASP A 69 -16.95 3.24 16.11
CA ASP A 69 -18.17 4.04 16.13
C ASP A 69 -19.25 3.42 17.04
N ALA A 70 -19.43 2.10 16.99
CA ALA A 70 -20.34 1.38 17.86
C ALA A 70 -19.95 1.51 19.35
N LEU A 71 -18.65 1.45 19.66
CA LEU A 71 -18.15 1.66 21.02
C LEU A 71 -18.39 3.09 21.50
N LEU A 72 -18.20 4.09 20.63
CA LEU A 72 -18.45 5.49 20.94
C LEU A 72 -19.95 5.77 21.13
N ALA A 73 -20.81 5.13 20.33
CA ALA A 73 -22.27 5.26 20.44
C ALA A 73 -22.83 4.66 21.73
N GLY A 74 -22.23 3.58 22.24
CA GLY A 74 -22.61 2.96 23.51
C GLY A 74 -21.97 3.60 24.75
N HIS A 75 -21.16 4.65 24.57
CA HIS A 75 -20.41 5.25 25.67
C HIS A 75 -21.33 6.15 26.54
N PRO A 76 -21.16 6.18 27.87
CA PRO A 76 -21.99 7.00 28.77
C PRO A 76 -21.83 8.53 28.57
N ASP A 77 -20.74 8.96 27.94
CA ASP A 77 -20.52 10.36 27.53
C ASP A 77 -21.07 10.58 26.10
N PRO A 78 -22.18 11.31 25.94
CA PRO A 78 -22.81 11.52 24.64
C PRO A 78 -21.98 12.41 23.70
N ASP A 79 -21.07 13.23 24.23
CA ASP A 79 -20.26 14.16 23.44
C ASP A 79 -18.93 13.53 22.97
N LEU A 80 -18.55 12.37 23.52
CA LEU A 80 -17.28 11.72 23.22
C LEU A 80 -17.15 11.38 21.73
N ARG A 81 -18.24 10.92 21.11
CA ARG A 81 -18.27 10.59 19.68
C ARG A 81 -17.91 11.82 18.84
N GLY A 82 -18.59 12.95 19.07
CA GLY A 82 -18.32 14.21 18.38
C GLY A 82 -16.88 14.71 18.57
N ARG A 83 -16.37 14.67 19.80
CA ARG A 83 -14.98 15.07 20.10
C ARG A 83 -13.95 14.18 19.39
N SER A 84 -14.22 12.88 19.27
CA SER A 84 -13.35 11.92 18.60
C SER A 84 -13.26 12.19 17.10
N HIS A 85 -14.39 12.47 16.43
CA HIS A 85 -14.40 12.86 15.02
C HIS A 85 -13.67 14.19 14.78
N GLN A 86 -13.87 15.19 15.65
CA GLN A 86 -13.14 16.46 15.55
C GLN A 86 -11.63 16.28 15.73
N ALA A 87 -11.19 15.41 16.65
CA ALA A 87 -9.79 15.10 16.84
C ALA A 87 -9.18 14.39 15.61
N TYR A 88 -9.92 13.44 15.02
CA TYR A 88 -9.54 12.80 13.76
C TYR A 88 -9.37 13.83 12.63
N ALA A 89 -10.35 14.72 12.42
CA ALA A 89 -10.29 15.74 11.38
C ALA A 89 -9.13 16.74 11.58
N ARG A 90 -8.75 17.06 12.82
CA ARG A 90 -7.53 17.84 13.10
C ARG A 90 -6.27 17.06 12.71
N LYS A 91 -6.19 15.77 13.09
CA LYS A 91 -5.03 14.93 12.81
C LYS A 91 -4.82 14.71 11.31
N CYS A 92 -5.89 14.50 10.54
CA CYS A 92 -5.80 14.38 9.08
C CYS A 92 -5.23 15.65 8.45
N ARG A 93 -5.67 16.84 8.91
CA ARG A 93 -5.12 18.12 8.45
C ARG A 93 -3.65 18.29 8.79
N GLU A 94 -3.24 17.94 10.01
CA GLU A 94 -1.83 17.96 10.44
C GLU A 94 -0.95 17.04 9.57
N LEU A 95 -1.49 15.91 9.14
CA LEU A 95 -0.77 14.92 8.32
C LEU A 95 -0.86 15.20 6.81
N GLY A 96 -1.54 16.27 6.38
CA GLY A 96 -1.76 16.57 4.97
C GLY A 96 -2.65 15.55 4.24
N ILE A 97 -3.43 14.74 4.99
CA ILE A 97 -4.39 13.78 4.45
C ILE A 97 -5.66 14.58 4.13
N VAL A 98 -5.77 15.04 2.89
CA VAL A 98 -6.95 15.78 2.41
C VAL A 98 -8.11 14.80 2.26
N SER A 99 -9.17 15.00 3.04
CA SER A 99 -10.45 14.35 2.81
C SER A 99 -10.96 14.75 1.43
N VAL A 100 -11.21 13.78 0.56
CA VAL A 100 -11.94 14.04 -0.69
C VAL A 100 -13.37 14.41 -0.28
N PRO A 101 -13.91 15.56 -0.73
CA PRO A 101 -15.27 15.93 -0.39
C PRO A 101 -16.21 14.92 -1.04
N GLY A 102 -16.90 14.12 -0.22
CA GLY A 102 -17.82 13.06 -0.67
C GLY A 102 -17.88 11.81 0.21
N GLU A 103 -16.88 11.56 1.07
CA GLU A 103 -16.97 10.49 2.07
C GLU A 103 -17.62 11.03 3.36
N GLY A 104 -18.96 11.04 3.39
CA GLY A 104 -19.71 11.11 4.65
C GLY A 104 -20.48 12.40 4.94
N ASP A 105 -20.95 13.12 3.92
CA ASP A 105 -21.88 14.24 4.10
C ASP A 105 -23.14 14.03 3.24
N GLU A 106 -23.91 12.99 3.56
CA GLU A 106 -25.35 12.98 3.31
C GLU A 106 -26.04 12.58 4.61
N ALA A 107 -26.92 13.49 5.04
CA ALA A 107 -27.66 13.51 6.29
C ALA A 107 -28.75 12.42 6.38
#